data_AF-A0AAV2IN21-F1
#
_entry.id   AF-A0AAV2IN21-F1
#
_cell.length_a   1.000
_cell.length_b   1.000
_cell.length_c   1.000
_cell.angle_alpha   90.00
_cell.angle_beta   90.00
_cell.angle_gamma   90.00
#
_symmetry.space_group_name_H-M   'P 1'
#
loop_
_entity.id
_entity.type
_entity.pdbx_description
1 polymer ?
#
loop_
_entity_poly.entity_id
_entity_poly.type
_entity_poly.pdbx_seq_one_letter_code
_entity_poly.pdbx_strand_id
1 'polypeptide(L)'
;MFSKKNTTRPFEDQSSVEFFTSKADSSLFMFGSHSKKRPHNLVIGRLFDNQVLDMAEFGIEKFASMQEFKARLYTASGIKPCLIFSGEFFEENDENKRIKNLLIDFFRGATVEKISLSGLEHVINISAVNGKIYIRSYRVLMKKSGSKTPRVELEAMGPFLDLSLRRTRLASDDLFKRALKKAALAKAKKKKNISHDALGNKLGRIHMTTQNFGKLQARKLKGLKRKAPVDKAEKKQTKEGNKRKKVTDADSEM
;
A
#
# COMPACT_ATOMS: atom_id res chain seq x y z
N MET A 1 -19.08 22.06 17.54
CA MET A 1 -19.41 21.23 18.73
C MET A 1 -20.78 21.64 19.23
N PHE A 2 -21.72 20.70 19.40
CA PHE A 2 -23.07 21.03 19.89
C PHE A 2 -23.08 21.13 21.41
N SER A 3 -23.71 22.18 21.95
CA SER A 3 -23.81 22.42 23.41
C SER A 3 -25.10 21.87 24.02
N LYS A 4 -26.14 21.70 23.21
CA LYS A 4 -27.45 21.20 23.66
C LYS A 4 -27.46 19.68 23.74
N LYS A 5 -28.24 19.14 24.68
CA LYS A 5 -28.53 17.71 24.78
C LYS A 5 -29.45 17.34 23.62
N ASN A 6 -28.98 16.47 22.73
CA ASN A 6 -29.78 15.93 21.63
C ASN A 6 -30.21 14.51 21.99
N THR A 7 -31.50 14.21 21.90
CA THR A 7 -32.06 12.89 22.18
C THR A 7 -31.93 12.00 20.95
N THR A 8 -30.71 11.61 20.61
CA THR A 8 -30.42 10.76 19.44
C THR A 8 -30.00 9.36 19.88
N ARG A 9 -30.41 8.34 19.12
CA ARG A 9 -30.03 6.95 19.34
C ARG A 9 -29.45 6.38 18.04
N PRO A 10 -28.14 6.57 17.76
CA PRO A 10 -27.56 6.29 16.45
C PRO A 10 -27.76 4.86 15.91
N PHE A 11 -27.92 3.88 16.80
CA PHE A 11 -28.15 2.48 16.41
C PHE A 11 -29.62 2.16 16.11
N GLU A 12 -30.56 2.98 16.58
CA GLU A 12 -31.99 2.79 16.34
C GLU A 12 -32.46 3.68 15.17
N ASP A 13 -32.05 4.95 15.18
CA ASP A 13 -32.31 5.91 14.12
C ASP A 13 -31.04 6.71 13.78
N GLN A 14 -30.69 6.73 12.49
CA GLN A 14 -29.52 7.38 11.93
C GLN A 14 -29.83 8.75 11.36
N SER A 15 -31.09 9.02 10.99
CA SER A 15 -31.48 10.23 10.26
C SER A 15 -31.14 11.50 11.03
N SER A 16 -31.24 11.46 12.36
CA SER A 16 -30.85 12.57 13.20
C SER A 16 -29.34 12.87 13.11
N VAL A 17 -28.49 11.83 13.12
CA VAL A 17 -27.03 11.99 12.99
C VAL A 17 -26.70 12.53 11.61
N GLU A 18 -27.27 11.92 10.56
CA GLU A 18 -27.09 12.32 9.16
C GLU A 18 -27.48 13.78 8.91
N PHE A 19 -28.60 14.23 9.49
CA PHE A 19 -29.03 15.62 9.43
C PHE A 19 -28.01 16.56 10.08
N PHE A 20 -27.54 16.25 11.29
CA PHE A 20 -26.57 17.11 11.97
C PHE A 20 -25.22 17.16 11.26
N THR A 21 -24.76 16.02 10.74
CA THR A 21 -23.48 15.92 10.03
C THR A 21 -23.54 16.58 8.66
N SER A 22 -24.66 16.43 7.93
CA SER A 22 -24.89 17.13 6.67
C SER A 22 -24.96 18.64 6.88
N LYS A 23 -25.68 19.09 7.92
CA LYS A 23 -25.77 20.52 8.26
C LYS A 23 -24.43 21.12 8.70
N ALA A 24 -23.61 20.34 9.39
CA ALA A 24 -22.29 20.77 9.88
C ALA A 24 -21.16 20.53 8.87
N ASP A 25 -21.46 20.00 7.68
CA ASP A 25 -20.50 19.54 6.68
C ASP A 25 -19.36 18.70 7.29
N SER A 26 -19.74 17.68 8.06
CA SER A 26 -18.80 16.83 8.78
C SER A 26 -18.97 15.37 8.41
N SER A 27 -17.92 14.76 7.87
CA SER A 27 -17.90 13.34 7.49
C SER A 27 -17.68 12.39 8.67
N LEU A 28 -17.30 12.91 9.84
CA LEU A 28 -17.01 12.14 11.04
C LEU A 28 -17.90 12.62 12.18
N PHE A 29 -18.36 11.69 13.01
CA PHE A 29 -19.13 12.03 14.19
C PHE A 29 -18.70 11.22 15.40
N MET A 30 -18.90 11.82 16.56
CA MET A 30 -18.75 11.18 17.85
C MET A 30 -19.92 11.56 18.74
N PHE A 31 -20.61 10.57 19.29
CA PHE A 31 -21.80 10.74 20.10
C PHE A 31 -21.63 10.08 21.46
N GLY A 32 -21.71 10.89 22.51
CA GLY A 32 -21.68 10.43 23.90
C GLY A 32 -23.09 10.20 24.43
N SER A 33 -23.32 9.09 25.14
CA SER A 33 -24.58 8.78 25.80
C SER A 33 -24.35 8.02 27.10
N HIS A 34 -25.36 7.99 27.97
CA HIS A 34 -25.30 7.25 29.22
C HIS A 34 -26.67 6.64 29.52
N SER A 35 -26.70 5.36 29.87
CA SER A 35 -27.91 4.64 30.29
C SER A 35 -27.56 3.52 31.27
N LYS A 36 -28.53 3.01 32.02
CA LYS A 36 -28.32 1.87 32.94
C LYS A 36 -27.76 0.63 32.23
N LYS A 37 -28.24 0.34 31.00
CA LYS A 37 -27.77 -0.79 30.19
C LYS A 37 -26.39 -0.53 29.57
N ARG A 38 -26.08 0.73 29.25
CA ARG A 38 -24.84 1.15 28.59
C ARG A 38 -24.30 2.41 29.27
N PRO A 39 -23.61 2.27 30.42
CA PRO A 39 -22.96 3.41 31.05
C PRO A 39 -21.78 3.87 30.20
N HIS A 40 -21.46 5.17 30.31
CA HIS A 40 -20.34 5.88 29.67
C HIS A 40 -20.09 5.44 28.23
N ASN A 41 -21.12 5.62 27.39
CA ASN A 41 -21.16 5.07 26.05
C ASN A 41 -20.69 6.11 25.03
N LEU A 42 -19.75 5.72 24.18
CA LEU A 42 -19.18 6.55 23.13
C LEU A 42 -19.38 5.87 21.78
N VAL A 43 -20.11 6.51 20.88
CA VAL A 43 -20.27 6.03 19.51
C VAL A 43 -19.38 6.88 18.61
N ILE A 44 -18.52 6.23 17.82
CA ILE A 44 -17.71 6.89 16.79
C ILE A 44 -18.19 6.35 15.44
N GLY A 45 -18.35 7.23 14.47
CA GLY A 45 -18.73 6.82 13.13
C GLY A 45 -18.31 7.80 12.06
N ARG A 46 -18.48 7.36 10.82
CA ARG A 46 -18.16 8.11 9.62
C ARG A 46 -19.27 8.00 8.60
N LEU A 47 -19.36 9.01 7.75
CA LEU A 47 -20.34 9.12 6.68
C LEU A 47 -19.67 9.01 5.32
N PHE A 48 -20.45 8.52 4.38
CA PHE A 48 -20.17 8.55 2.95
C PHE A 48 -21.43 9.02 2.23
N ASP A 49 -21.31 10.07 1.41
CA ASP A 49 -22.45 10.66 0.69
C ASP A 49 -23.62 11.06 1.62
N ASN A 50 -23.28 11.69 2.75
CA ASN A 50 -24.22 12.10 3.82
C ASN A 50 -25.03 10.96 4.47
N GLN A 51 -24.67 9.71 4.22
CA GLN A 51 -25.25 8.55 4.89
C GLN A 51 -24.22 7.88 5.79
N VAL A 52 -24.67 7.24 6.88
CA VAL A 52 -23.73 6.55 7.76
C VAL A 52 -23.11 5.34 7.04
N LEU A 53 -21.77 5.35 6.95
CA LEU A 53 -21.01 4.24 6.38
C LEU A 53 -20.70 3.20 7.45
N ASP A 54 -19.90 3.57 8.45
CA ASP A 54 -19.52 2.69 9.56
C ASP A 54 -19.71 3.43 10.89
N MET A 55 -20.13 2.71 11.92
CA MET A 55 -20.11 3.18 13.30
C MET A 55 -19.76 2.05 14.27
N ALA A 56 -19.06 2.41 15.34
CA ALA A 56 -18.70 1.51 16.43
C ALA A 56 -19.03 2.15 17.78
N GLU A 57 -19.59 1.34 18.67
CA GLU A 57 -19.94 1.71 20.03
C GLU A 57 -18.87 1.20 21.00
N PHE A 58 -18.40 2.09 21.85
CA PHE A 58 -17.39 1.83 22.87
C PHE A 58 -17.93 2.16 24.25
N GLY A 59 -17.74 1.26 25.20
CA GLY A 59 -17.95 1.55 26.62
C GLY A 59 -16.67 2.05 27.26
N ILE A 60 -16.70 3.27 27.81
CA ILE A 60 -15.59 3.80 28.59
C ILE A 60 -15.63 3.16 29.97
N GLU A 61 -14.62 2.35 30.29
CA GLU A 61 -14.47 1.73 31.62
C GLU A 61 -13.69 2.64 32.57
N LYS A 62 -12.57 3.18 32.08
CA LYS A 62 -11.70 4.08 32.84
C LYS A 62 -11.35 5.29 31.98
N PHE A 63 -11.37 6.45 32.61
CA PHE A 63 -11.01 7.72 32.00
C PHE A 63 -10.06 8.48 32.93
N ALA A 64 -8.92 8.90 32.40
CA ALA A 64 -8.06 9.90 33.02
C ALA A 64 -8.07 11.14 32.14
N SER A 65 -8.51 12.26 32.71
CA SER A 65 -8.64 13.53 32.01
C SER A 65 -7.26 14.10 31.67
N MET A 66 -7.16 14.87 30.57
CA MET A 66 -5.95 15.65 30.30
C MET A 66 -5.53 16.50 31.50
N GLN A 67 -6.49 16.96 32.32
CA GLN A 67 -6.21 17.84 33.46
C GLN A 67 -5.35 17.20 34.56
N GLU A 68 -5.32 15.87 34.62
CA GLU A 68 -4.52 15.12 35.58
C GLU A 68 -3.03 15.07 35.19
N PHE A 69 -2.69 15.43 33.94
CA PHE A 69 -1.34 15.34 33.39
C PHE A 69 -0.67 16.70 33.27
N LYS A 70 0.59 16.79 33.74
CA LYS A 70 1.40 18.01 33.63
C LYS A 70 1.82 18.31 32.18
N ALA A 71 2.05 17.26 31.38
CA ALA A 71 2.57 17.40 30.02
C ALA A 71 1.60 18.13 29.06
N ARG A 72 0.30 18.22 29.39
CA ARG A 72 -0.74 18.84 28.55
C ARG A 72 -0.43 20.28 28.14
N LEU A 73 0.29 21.03 28.98
CA LEU A 73 0.54 22.46 28.80
C LEU A 73 1.61 22.74 27.74
N TYR A 74 2.32 21.71 27.27
CA TYR A 74 3.53 21.87 26.49
C TYR A 74 3.42 21.38 25.05
N THR A 75 2.24 20.99 24.61
CA THR A 75 2.01 20.46 23.25
C THR A 75 1.15 21.43 22.47
N ALA A 76 1.60 21.78 21.26
CA ALA A 76 0.87 22.70 20.41
C ALA A 76 -0.46 22.10 19.92
N SER A 77 -1.50 22.94 19.85
CA SER A 77 -2.79 22.52 19.28
C SER A 77 -2.69 22.36 17.76
N GLY A 78 -3.41 21.39 17.20
CA GLY A 78 -3.50 21.18 15.75
C GLY A 78 -2.30 20.47 15.11
N ILE A 79 -1.34 19.99 15.89
CA ILE A 79 -0.24 19.16 15.36
C ILE A 79 -0.75 17.81 14.87
N LYS A 80 -0.10 17.28 13.85
CA LYS A 80 -0.40 15.95 13.32
C LYS A 80 0.14 14.89 14.28
N PRO A 81 -0.72 14.04 14.89
CA PRO A 81 -0.24 13.01 15.79
C PRO A 81 0.40 11.86 15.02
N CYS A 82 1.41 11.25 15.63
CA CYS A 82 1.88 9.92 15.25
C CYS A 82 0.92 8.88 15.82
N LEU A 83 0.38 8.01 14.97
CA LEU A 83 -0.51 6.93 15.41
C LEU A 83 0.28 5.63 15.52
N ILE A 84 0.18 4.98 16.67
CA ILE A 84 0.76 3.65 16.92
C ILE A 84 -0.40 2.71 17.24
N PHE A 85 -0.51 1.62 16.50
CA PHE A 85 -1.47 0.55 16.78
C PHE A 85 -0.71 -0.68 17.25
N SER A 86 -1.05 -1.17 18.44
CA SER A 86 -0.38 -2.32 19.07
C SER A 86 -1.39 -3.42 19.40
N GLY A 87 -1.01 -4.67 19.16
CA GLY A 87 -1.83 -5.86 19.44
C GLY A 87 -2.40 -6.52 18.18
N GLU A 88 -2.58 -7.84 18.27
CA GLU A 88 -3.01 -8.71 17.16
C GLU A 88 -4.49 -8.54 16.81
N PHE A 89 -5.29 -8.09 17.77
CA PHE A 89 -6.74 -7.88 17.61
C PHE A 89 -7.09 -7.12 16.33
N PHE A 90 -6.32 -6.09 15.98
CA PHE A 90 -6.60 -5.25 14.81
C PHE A 90 -6.30 -5.91 13.47
N GLU A 91 -5.58 -7.03 13.45
CA GLU A 91 -5.23 -7.78 12.23
C GLU A 91 -5.94 -9.14 12.14
N GLU A 92 -6.55 -9.60 13.23
CA GLU A 92 -7.21 -10.90 13.34
C GLU A 92 -8.44 -11.02 12.44
N ASN A 93 -9.40 -10.10 12.55
CA ASN A 93 -10.67 -10.12 11.83
C ASN A 93 -10.86 -8.89 10.95
N ASP A 94 -11.60 -9.05 9.85
CA ASP A 94 -11.89 -7.94 8.93
C ASP A 94 -12.73 -6.83 9.58
N GLU A 95 -13.60 -7.17 10.53
CA GLU A 95 -14.31 -6.19 11.35
C GLU A 95 -13.34 -5.33 12.19
N ASN A 96 -12.35 -5.97 12.82
CA ASN A 96 -11.36 -5.29 13.64
C ASN A 96 -10.43 -4.41 12.78
N LYS A 97 -10.08 -4.86 11.57
CA LYS A 97 -9.37 -4.04 10.59
C LYS A 97 -10.18 -2.80 10.20
N ARG A 98 -11.50 -2.92 10.04
CA ARG A 98 -12.38 -1.77 9.79
C ARG A 98 -12.45 -0.83 11.00
N ILE A 99 -12.46 -1.35 12.23
CA ILE A 99 -12.38 -0.52 13.44
C ILE A 99 -11.04 0.23 13.50
N LYS A 100 -9.92 -0.44 13.25
CA LYS A 100 -8.60 0.20 13.12
C LYS A 100 -8.64 1.31 12.08
N ASN A 101 -9.23 1.04 10.91
CA ASN A 101 -9.37 2.03 9.85
C ASN A 101 -10.23 3.23 10.26
N LEU A 102 -11.34 3.02 10.97
CA LEU A 102 -12.18 4.09 11.51
C LEU A 102 -11.40 4.98 12.49
N LEU A 103 -10.65 4.37 13.41
CA LEU A 103 -9.84 5.11 14.39
C LEU A 103 -8.68 5.88 13.72
N ILE A 104 -8.03 5.30 12.72
CA ILE A 104 -7.02 6.00 11.91
C ILE A 104 -7.65 7.23 11.27
N ASP A 105 -8.82 7.08 10.65
CA ASP A 105 -9.48 8.16 9.93
C ASP A 105 -9.92 9.29 10.88
N PHE A 106 -10.33 8.94 12.09
CA PHE A 106 -10.72 9.90 13.13
C PHE A 106 -9.54 10.72 13.67
N PHE A 107 -8.37 10.09 13.92
CA PHE A 107 -7.25 10.74 14.60
C PHE A 107 -6.15 11.28 13.67
N ARG A 108 -6.10 10.89 12.40
CA ARG A 108 -5.01 11.27 11.47
C ARG A 108 -4.91 12.77 11.17
N GLY A 109 -6.03 13.51 11.23
CA GLY A 109 -6.12 14.89 10.74
C GLY A 109 -5.77 15.05 9.24
N ALA A 110 -5.21 16.20 8.87
CA ALA A 110 -4.90 16.53 7.47
C ALA A 110 -3.86 15.59 6.83
N THR A 111 -4.01 15.32 5.53
CA THR A 111 -2.98 14.67 4.71
C THR A 111 -1.93 15.66 4.29
N VAL A 112 -0.69 15.40 4.65
CA VAL A 112 0.47 16.24 4.32
C VAL A 112 1.53 15.38 3.64
N GLU A 113 2.22 15.94 2.63
CA GLU A 113 3.32 15.26 1.95
C GLU A 113 4.63 15.33 2.75
N LYS A 114 4.81 16.41 3.50
CA LYS A 114 6.00 16.69 4.30
C LYS A 114 5.58 17.13 5.70
N ILE A 115 6.38 16.75 6.70
CA ILE A 115 6.19 17.13 8.10
C ILE A 115 7.50 17.69 8.66
N SER A 116 7.41 18.73 9.48
CA SER A 116 8.57 19.25 10.21
C SER A 116 8.94 18.28 11.34
N LEU A 117 10.24 18.09 11.58
CA LEU A 117 10.72 17.30 12.72
C LEU A 117 10.26 17.90 14.06
N SER A 118 10.20 19.23 14.15
CA SER A 118 9.66 19.92 15.34
C SER A 118 8.17 19.69 15.54
N GLY A 119 7.43 19.23 14.53
CA GLY A 119 6.00 18.92 14.64
C GLY A 119 5.71 17.52 15.19
N LEU A 120 6.74 16.69 15.41
CA LEU A 120 6.60 15.32 15.91
C LEU A 120 6.56 15.30 17.45
N GLU A 121 5.62 16.03 18.04
CA GLU A 121 5.53 16.21 19.49
C GLU A 121 4.52 15.29 20.16
N HIS A 122 3.59 14.69 19.42
CA HIS A 122 2.46 13.95 19.97
C HIS A 122 2.28 12.59 19.32
N VAL A 123 2.14 11.57 20.16
CA VAL A 123 1.88 10.18 19.79
C VAL A 123 0.59 9.74 20.44
N ILE A 124 -0.33 9.22 19.63
CA ILE A 124 -1.52 8.50 20.11
C ILE A 124 -1.24 7.01 19.93
N ASN A 125 -1.08 6.31 21.05
CA ASN A 125 -0.96 4.86 21.08
C ASN A 125 -2.34 4.25 21.33
N ILE A 126 -2.74 3.36 20.42
CA ILE A 126 -3.97 2.60 20.48
C ILE A 126 -3.57 1.14 20.59
N SER A 127 -3.65 0.58 21.79
CA SER A 127 -3.34 -0.83 22.03
C SER A 127 -4.60 -1.64 22.28
N ALA A 128 -4.63 -2.87 21.77
CA ALA A 128 -5.71 -3.81 22.03
C ALA A 128 -5.15 -5.03 22.77
N VAL A 129 -5.62 -5.26 24.00
CA VAL A 129 -5.18 -6.36 24.86
C VAL A 129 -6.41 -6.95 25.58
N ASN A 130 -6.55 -8.27 25.58
CA ASN A 130 -7.62 -8.99 26.28
C ASN A 130 -9.04 -8.45 25.97
N GLY A 131 -9.32 -8.14 24.70
CA GLY A 131 -10.62 -7.63 24.26
C GLY A 131 -10.93 -6.17 24.65
N LYS A 132 -9.96 -5.45 25.22
CA LYS A 132 -10.08 -4.01 25.54
C LYS A 132 -9.15 -3.19 24.67
N ILE A 133 -9.61 -2.01 24.29
CA ILE A 133 -8.87 -1.04 23.50
C ILE A 133 -8.46 0.11 24.41
N TYR A 134 -7.18 0.37 24.51
CA TYR A 134 -6.60 1.44 25.30
C TYR A 134 -6.13 2.54 24.36
N ILE A 135 -6.68 3.74 24.54
CA ILE A 135 -6.18 4.94 23.87
C ILE A 135 -5.34 5.71 24.89
N ARG A 136 -4.09 5.99 24.52
CA ARG A 136 -3.11 6.69 25.33
C ARG A 136 -2.43 7.77 24.50
N SER A 137 -2.38 8.98 25.04
CA SER A 137 -1.74 10.12 24.38
C SER A 137 -0.47 10.51 25.12
N TYR A 138 0.63 10.57 24.38
CA TYR A 138 1.97 10.84 24.89
C TYR A 138 2.60 12.01 24.17
N ARG A 139 3.34 12.82 24.91
CA ARG A 139 4.26 13.81 24.37
C ARG A 139 5.61 13.16 24.09
N VAL A 140 6.22 13.50 22.96
CA VAL A 140 7.51 13.01 22.52
C VAL A 140 8.62 13.95 22.98
N LEU A 141 9.63 13.39 23.65
CA LEU A 141 10.85 14.08 24.05
C LEU A 141 12.05 13.46 23.33
N MET A 142 12.69 14.23 22.47
CA MET A 142 13.88 13.80 21.73
C MET A 142 15.14 14.21 22.51
N LYS A 143 15.85 13.24 23.08
CA LYS A 143 17.12 13.44 23.81
C LYS A 143 18.32 13.12 22.93
N LYS A 144 19.46 13.75 23.23
CA LYS A 144 20.74 13.47 22.56
C LYS A 144 21.18 12.03 22.84
N SER A 145 21.49 11.27 21.79
CA SER A 145 21.87 9.85 21.85
C SER A 145 23.31 9.55 21.43
N GLY A 146 24.03 10.54 20.87
CA GLY A 146 25.36 10.36 20.28
C GLY A 146 25.36 9.79 18.86
N SER A 147 24.19 9.43 18.31
CA SER A 147 24.03 8.98 16.92
C SER A 147 23.17 9.96 16.11
N LYS A 148 22.97 9.70 14.81
CA LYS A 148 22.10 10.51 13.93
C LYS A 148 20.63 10.48 14.38
N THR A 149 20.20 9.43 15.07
CA THR A 149 18.82 9.24 15.55
C THR A 149 18.71 9.59 17.03
N PRO A 150 17.86 10.55 17.44
CA PRO A 150 17.71 10.92 18.85
C PRO A 150 17.10 9.78 19.68
N ARG A 151 17.40 9.77 20.98
CA ARG A 151 16.76 8.86 21.93
C ARG A 151 15.37 9.41 22.25
N VAL A 152 14.33 8.63 21.97
CA VAL A 152 12.94 9.03 22.18
C VAL A 152 12.47 8.60 23.56
N GLU A 153 11.99 9.55 24.34
CA GLU A 153 11.32 9.34 25.63
C GLU A 153 9.87 9.84 25.51
N LEU A 154 8.94 9.18 26.18
CA LEU A 154 7.52 9.50 26.13
C LEU A 154 7.05 10.01 27.49
N GLU A 155 6.35 11.14 27.49
CA GLU A 155 5.72 11.72 28.68
C GLU A 155 4.19 11.61 28.56
N ALA A 156 3.51 11.18 29.62
CA ALA A 156 2.05 11.04 29.60
C ALA A 156 1.36 12.41 29.52
N MET A 157 0.56 12.61 28.46
CA MET A 157 -0.17 13.86 28.18
C MET A 157 -1.69 13.72 28.42
N GLY A 158 -2.23 12.51 28.20
CA GLY A 158 -3.67 12.26 28.28
C GLY A 158 -4.44 12.83 27.07
N PRO A 159 -5.74 12.50 26.93
CA PRO A 159 -6.53 11.67 27.84
C PRO A 159 -6.16 10.18 27.71
N PHE A 160 -6.34 9.44 28.81
CA PHE A 160 -6.27 7.98 28.78
C PHE A 160 -7.67 7.40 28.86
N LEU A 161 -7.99 6.54 27.89
CA LEU A 161 -9.31 5.91 27.76
C LEU A 161 -9.15 4.40 27.70
N ASP A 162 -9.91 3.69 28.54
CA ASP A 162 -10.04 2.23 28.49
C ASP A 162 -11.41 1.93 27.91
N LEU A 163 -11.42 1.36 26.71
CA LEU A 163 -12.61 1.15 25.90
C LEU A 163 -12.91 -0.35 25.79
N SER A 164 -14.16 -0.71 26.01
CA SER A 164 -14.72 -2.01 25.64
C SER A 164 -15.50 -1.87 24.34
N LEU A 165 -15.21 -2.71 23.35
CA LEU A 165 -15.99 -2.74 22.12
C LEU A 165 -17.39 -3.32 22.43
N ARG A 166 -18.44 -2.64 21.96
CA ARG A 166 -19.84 -3.07 22.13
C ARG A 166 -20.44 -3.42 20.77
N ARG A 167 -21.41 -2.63 20.29
CA ARG A 167 -22.04 -2.84 18.99
C ARG A 167 -21.19 -2.26 17.87
N THR A 168 -21.17 -2.96 16.75
CA THR A 168 -20.60 -2.50 15.49
C THR A 168 -21.70 -2.49 14.44
N ARG A 169 -21.67 -1.49 13.56
CA ARG A 169 -22.48 -1.47 12.34
C ARG A 169 -21.56 -1.06 11.21
N LEU A 170 -21.19 -2.04 10.40
CA LEU A 170 -20.27 -1.88 9.29
C LEU A 170 -21.05 -1.82 7.97
N ALA A 171 -20.56 -1.03 7.03
CA ALA A 171 -21.12 -0.98 5.68
C ALA A 171 -21.02 -2.33 4.97
N SER A 172 -21.94 -2.60 4.06
CA SER A 172 -21.80 -3.71 3.11
C SER A 172 -20.52 -3.56 2.28
N ASP A 173 -19.99 -4.68 1.79
CA ASP A 173 -18.74 -4.67 1.01
C ASP A 173 -18.85 -3.84 -0.27
N ASP A 174 -20.01 -3.80 -0.92
CA ASP A 174 -20.22 -3.03 -2.14
C ASP A 174 -20.25 -1.52 -1.87
N LEU A 175 -20.92 -1.10 -0.80
CA LEU A 175 -20.91 0.29 -0.37
C LEU A 175 -19.50 0.73 0.04
N PHE A 176 -18.78 -0.14 0.76
CA PHE A 176 -17.40 0.13 1.18
C PHE A 176 -16.45 0.24 -0.01
N LYS A 177 -16.55 -0.67 -1.01
CA LYS A 177 -15.80 -0.58 -2.27
C LYS A 177 -16.09 0.72 -3.02
N ARG A 178 -17.36 1.16 -3.06
CA ARG A 178 -17.75 2.43 -3.67
C ARG A 178 -17.11 3.61 -2.94
N ALA A 179 -17.09 3.60 -1.61
CA ALA A 179 -16.45 4.63 -0.80
C ALA A 179 -14.93 4.70 -0.99
N LEU A 180 -14.28 3.56 -1.26
CA LEU A 180 -12.84 3.48 -1.54
C LEU A 180 -12.44 3.84 -2.97
N LYS A 181 -13.40 4.15 -3.85
CA LYS A 181 -13.12 4.49 -5.25
C LYS A 181 -12.29 5.77 -5.30
N LYS A 182 -11.01 5.63 -5.63
CA LYS A 182 -10.15 6.79 -5.91
C LYS A 182 -10.64 7.45 -7.19
N ALA A 183 -10.81 8.77 -7.15
CA ALA A 183 -11.02 9.54 -8.36
C ALA A 183 -9.93 9.18 -9.36
N ALA A 184 -10.31 8.94 -10.61
CA ALA A 184 -9.35 8.85 -11.69
C ALA A 184 -8.72 10.23 -11.85
N LEU A 185 -7.70 10.51 -11.04
CA LEU A 185 -6.80 11.63 -11.25
C LEU A 185 -6.43 11.60 -12.73
N ALA A 186 -6.38 12.76 -13.37
CA ALA A 186 -5.94 12.94 -14.76
C ALA A 186 -4.43 12.62 -14.91
N LYS A 187 -3.93 11.57 -14.24
CA LYS A 187 -2.64 10.98 -14.47
C LYS A 187 -2.72 10.29 -15.82
N ALA A 188 -2.04 10.88 -16.80
CA ALA A 188 -1.86 10.27 -18.10
C ALA A 188 -1.44 8.81 -17.91
N LYS A 189 -2.20 7.87 -18.48
CA LYS A 189 -1.87 6.44 -18.42
C LYS A 189 -0.42 6.28 -18.86
N LYS A 190 0.39 5.59 -18.04
CA LYS A 190 1.80 5.32 -18.36
C LYS A 190 1.85 4.61 -19.71
N LYS A 191 2.39 5.27 -20.73
CA LYS A 191 2.59 4.67 -22.05
C LYS A 191 3.82 3.76 -21.97
N LYS A 192 3.67 2.49 -22.31
CA LYS A 192 4.77 1.51 -22.31
C LYS A 192 5.91 2.02 -23.20
N ASN A 193 7.15 1.77 -22.78
CA ASN A 193 8.37 2.16 -23.49
C ASN A 193 8.60 3.68 -23.63
N ILE A 194 7.84 4.52 -22.94
CA ILE A 194 8.06 5.97 -22.89
C ILE A 194 8.38 6.35 -21.44
N SER A 195 9.52 7.00 -21.22
CA SER A 195 9.92 7.58 -19.94
C SER A 195 10.29 9.05 -20.11
N HIS A 196 10.36 9.78 -19.01
CA HIS A 196 10.87 11.15 -18.99
C HIS A 196 12.15 11.17 -18.15
N ASP A 197 13.15 11.90 -18.62
CA ASP A 197 14.37 12.17 -17.87
C ASP A 197 14.12 13.22 -16.77
N ALA A 198 15.06 13.40 -15.82
CA ALA A 198 14.99 14.43 -14.79
C ALA A 198 14.83 15.85 -15.35
N LEU A 199 15.32 16.08 -16.57
CA LEU A 199 15.17 17.32 -17.33
C LEU A 199 13.84 17.42 -18.11
N GLY A 200 12.97 16.42 -18.01
CA GLY A 200 11.66 16.38 -18.70
C GLY A 200 11.69 15.81 -20.12
N ASN A 201 12.87 15.52 -20.67
CA ASN A 201 13.03 14.95 -22.02
C ASN A 201 12.34 13.60 -22.18
N LYS A 202 11.62 13.40 -23.29
CA LYS A 202 10.90 12.15 -23.58
C LYS A 202 11.85 11.11 -24.17
N LEU A 203 12.05 10.01 -23.46
CA LEU A 203 12.87 8.87 -23.86
C LEU A 203 11.99 7.72 -24.33
N GLY A 204 12.37 7.10 -25.45
CA GLY A 204 11.73 5.89 -25.98
C GLY A 204 12.66 4.68 -25.80
N ARG A 205 12.19 3.62 -25.12
CA ARG A 205 12.97 2.38 -24.98
C ARG A 205 12.66 1.43 -26.12
N ILE A 206 13.64 1.18 -26.97
CA ILE A 206 13.57 0.17 -28.02
C ILE A 206 14.12 -1.15 -27.46
N HIS A 207 13.30 -2.20 -27.48
CA HIS A 207 13.73 -3.54 -27.12
C HIS A 207 14.14 -4.28 -28.39
N MET A 208 15.43 -4.26 -28.72
CA MET A 208 15.94 -5.05 -29.83
C MET A 208 15.94 -6.54 -29.46
N THR A 209 15.43 -7.37 -30.36
CA THR A 209 15.53 -8.82 -30.24
C THR A 209 16.97 -9.27 -30.47
N THR A 210 17.40 -10.31 -29.76
CA THR A 210 18.71 -10.93 -29.96
C THR A 210 18.81 -11.47 -31.40
N GLN A 211 19.78 -10.99 -32.17
CA GLN A 211 19.96 -11.38 -33.57
C GLN A 211 20.70 -12.72 -33.65
N ASN A 212 20.11 -13.72 -34.30
CA ASN A 212 20.76 -15.01 -34.52
C ASN A 212 21.47 -15.04 -35.87
N PHE A 213 22.80 -14.91 -35.86
CA PHE A 213 23.65 -14.92 -37.06
C PHE A 213 23.99 -16.32 -37.58
N GLY A 214 23.60 -17.39 -36.89
CA GLY A 214 23.85 -18.77 -37.36
C GLY A 214 23.09 -19.12 -38.64
N LYS A 215 21.98 -18.42 -38.92
CA LYS A 215 21.22 -18.53 -40.18
C LYS A 215 21.80 -17.68 -41.31
N LEU A 216 22.79 -16.82 -41.02
CA LEU A 216 23.36 -15.90 -41.98
C LEU A 216 24.38 -16.65 -42.86
N GLN A 217 23.92 -17.21 -43.99
CA GLN A 217 24.83 -17.79 -44.96
C GLN A 217 25.52 -16.68 -45.76
N ALA A 218 26.80 -16.47 -45.50
CA ALA A 218 27.62 -15.55 -46.30
C ALA A 218 27.72 -16.03 -47.76
N ARG A 219 27.79 -15.07 -48.70
CA ARG A 219 28.02 -15.35 -50.12
C ARG A 219 29.34 -16.10 -50.29
N LYS A 220 29.27 -17.31 -50.85
CA LYS A 220 30.44 -18.17 -51.09
C LYS A 220 31.23 -17.68 -52.31
N LEU A 221 32.02 -16.62 -52.13
CA LEU A 221 32.93 -16.08 -53.14
C LEU A 221 33.95 -17.15 -53.58
N LYS A 222 34.40 -17.06 -54.83
CA LYS A 222 35.32 -18.05 -55.42
C LYS A 222 36.64 -18.17 -54.63
N GLY A 223 37.11 -17.08 -54.03
CA GLY A 223 38.33 -17.07 -53.19
C GLY A 223 38.19 -17.72 -51.81
N LEU A 224 36.96 -17.89 -51.30
CA LEU A 224 36.70 -18.52 -49.99
C LEU A 224 36.42 -20.03 -50.10
N LYS A 225 36.33 -20.56 -51.33
CA LYS A 225 36.18 -21.99 -51.57
C LYS A 225 37.55 -22.65 -51.41
N ARG A 226 37.69 -23.56 -50.43
CA ARG A 226 38.88 -24.42 -50.32
C ARG A 226 39.08 -25.15 -51.65
N LYS A 227 40.22 -24.93 -52.31
CA LYS A 227 40.67 -25.82 -53.38
C LYS A 227 41.06 -27.16 -52.75
N ALA A 228 40.68 -28.27 -53.37
CA ALA A 228 41.07 -29.59 -52.89
C ALA A 228 42.62 -29.69 -52.89
N PRO A 229 43.25 -30.30 -51.86
CA PRO A 229 44.67 -30.59 -51.90
C PRO A 229 44.98 -31.44 -53.14
N VAL A 230 46.07 -31.09 -53.81
CA VAL A 230 46.46 -31.57 -55.15
C VAL A 230 46.58 -33.11 -55.21
N ASP A 231 46.79 -33.75 -54.07
CA ASP A 231 47.09 -35.19 -53.96
C ASP A 231 45.91 -36.16 -54.24
N LYS A 232 44.67 -35.65 -54.38
CA LYS A 232 43.50 -36.48 -54.73
C LYS A 232 43.12 -36.44 -56.22
N ALA A 233 43.75 -35.59 -57.02
CA ALA A 233 43.53 -35.55 -58.47
C ALA A 233 44.27 -36.68 -59.20
N GLU A 234 45.46 -37.06 -58.74
CA GLU A 234 46.29 -38.11 -59.36
C GLU A 234 45.74 -39.53 -59.15
N LYS A 235 45.03 -39.78 -58.03
CA LYS A 235 44.39 -41.08 -57.75
C LYS A 235 43.12 -41.36 -58.57
N LYS A 236 42.55 -40.37 -59.26
CA LYS A 236 41.43 -40.59 -60.19
C LYS A 236 41.90 -40.98 -61.58
N GLN A 237 43.03 -40.44 -62.06
CA GLN A 237 43.57 -40.77 -63.39
C GLN A 237 44.12 -42.21 -63.48
N THR A 238 44.66 -42.76 -62.40
CA THR A 238 45.18 -44.15 -62.35
C THR A 238 44.09 -45.22 -62.37
N LYS A 239 42.85 -44.92 -61.95
CA LYS A 239 41.72 -45.88 -61.99
C LYS A 239 41.03 -45.99 -63.35
N GLU A 240 41.14 -44.97 -64.21
CA GLU A 240 40.58 -45.02 -65.58
C GLU A 240 41.51 -45.77 -66.57
N GLY A 241 42.83 -45.74 -66.36
CA GLY A 241 43.79 -46.46 -67.21
C GLY A 241 43.71 -47.99 -67.15
N ASN A 242 43.38 -48.56 -65.98
CA ASN A 242 43.32 -50.02 -65.79
C ASN A 242 42.00 -50.67 -66.27
N LYS A 243 40.97 -49.88 -66.62
CA LYS A 243 39.72 -50.40 -67.20
C LYS A 243 39.79 -50.60 -68.73
N ARG A 244 40.73 -49.94 -69.42
CA ARG A 244 40.87 -50.01 -70.88
C ARG A 244 41.69 -51.20 -71.42
N LYS A 245 42.52 -51.85 -70.59
CA LYS A 245 43.38 -52.98 -71.02
C LYS A 245 42.74 -54.38 -70.94
N LYS A 246 41.50 -54.51 -70.44
CA LYS A 246 40.86 -55.81 -70.18
C LYS A 246 39.82 -56.24 -71.22
N VAL A 247 39.68 -55.50 -72.34
CA VAL A 247 38.59 -55.66 -73.32
C VAL A 247 39.08 -56.14 -74.70
N THR A 248 40.38 -56.40 -74.90
CA THR A 248 40.92 -56.70 -76.25
C THR A 248 41.32 -58.16 -76.51
N ASP A 249 41.20 -59.09 -75.54
CA ASP A 249 41.66 -60.49 -75.70
C ASP A 249 40.54 -61.56 -75.63
N ALA A 250 39.31 -61.21 -76.00
CA ALA A 250 38.22 -62.19 -76.09
C ALA A 250 37.34 -61.89 -77.31
N ASP A 251 37.78 -62.33 -78.50
CA ASP A 251 36.92 -62.75 -79.63
C ASP A 251 37.81 -63.16 -80.84
N SER A 252 38.29 -64.40 -80.82
CA SER A 252 38.77 -65.13 -82.01
C SER A 252 38.68 -66.65 -81.76
N GLU A 253 37.58 -67.29 -82.18
CA GLU A 253 37.50 -68.61 -82.83
C GLU A 253 36.10 -69.25 -82.70
N MET A 254 35.54 -69.58 -83.88
CA MET A 254 34.34 -70.39 -84.25
C MET A 254 32.93 -69.86 -83.95
#